data_AF-A0A5N6EG58-F1
#
_entry.id   AF-A0A5N6EG58-F1
#
_cell.length_a   1.000
_cell.length_b   1.000
_cell.length_c   1.000
_cell.angle_alpha   90.00
_cell.angle_beta   90.00
_cell.angle_gamma   90.00
#
_symmetry.space_group_name_H-M   'P 1'
#
loop_
_entity.id
_entity.type
_entity.pdbx_description
1 polymer ?
#
loop_
_entity_poly.entity_id
_entity_poly.type
_entity_poly.pdbx_seq_one_letter_code
_entity_poly.pdbx_strand_id
1 'polypeptide(L)'
;MKTIVYAKSLKAKCVDHPSERLALQVASHGHTTYKELLNYRDYLRASIELNMDLIMKGESYVRREIDAFDDGLFYLRHADDKDDHILIDDDYNITGIVDWEWAYTEFKSAAFKSPIMLLPVADFYNGVNCIGEDEVSFANILEQKGHKGLAEIVRHGRLLHRFQFCCGYDFADWEGFLGLFQGLRKALNKDVNLGWVDWKQTALERYSGDEQLETLLARTD
;
A
#
# COMPACT_ATOMS: atom_id res chain seq x y z
N MET A 1 -15.87 8.76 31.29
CA MET A 1 -16.33 7.99 30.12
C MET A 1 -15.50 8.53 28.96
N LYS A 2 -14.48 7.79 28.50
CA LYS A 2 -13.59 8.26 27.43
C LYS A 2 -14.26 7.95 26.10
N THR A 3 -14.48 8.98 25.29
CA THR A 3 -15.03 8.85 23.94
C THR A 3 -13.95 8.22 23.06
N ILE A 4 -14.26 7.07 22.46
CA ILE A 4 -13.42 6.47 21.40
C ILE A 4 -13.85 7.13 20.09
N VAL A 5 -12.94 7.84 19.43
CA VAL A 5 -13.20 8.52 18.16
C VAL A 5 -12.45 7.77 17.06
N TYR A 6 -13.19 7.26 16.07
CA TYR A 6 -12.61 6.68 14.86
C TYR A 6 -12.13 7.79 13.93
N ALA A 7 -10.95 7.63 13.33
CA ALA A 7 -10.48 8.51 12.27
C ALA A 7 -11.41 8.35 11.06
N LYS A 8 -12.22 9.37 10.76
CA LYS A 8 -13.01 9.40 9.53
C LYS A 8 -12.08 9.75 8.38
N SER A 9 -11.86 8.78 7.49
CA SER A 9 -11.21 8.95 6.19
C SER A 9 -11.82 10.13 5.42
N LEU A 10 -11.06 11.21 5.29
CA LEU A 10 -11.36 12.33 4.38
C LEU A 10 -10.73 12.00 3.03
N LYS A 11 -11.45 11.28 2.16
CA LYS A 11 -11.04 11.14 0.77
C LYS A 11 -11.42 12.39 -0.03
N ALA A 12 -10.41 12.91 -0.71
CA ALA A 12 -10.50 13.97 -1.70
C ALA A 12 -11.49 13.59 -2.83
N LYS A 13 -12.22 14.61 -3.28
CA LYS A 13 -13.08 14.58 -4.46
C LYS A 13 -12.25 14.30 -5.74
N CYS A 14 -12.94 13.73 -6.75
CA CYS A 14 -12.53 13.41 -8.14
C CYS A 14 -12.01 11.97 -8.28
N VAL A 15 -12.63 11.03 -9.00
CA VAL A 15 -13.39 11.08 -10.27
C VAL A 15 -14.55 10.07 -10.24
N ASP A 16 -15.70 10.43 -10.84
CA ASP A 16 -16.96 9.67 -10.89
C ASP A 16 -16.80 8.23 -11.42
N HIS A 17 -16.89 7.21 -10.54
CA HIS A 17 -17.01 5.80 -10.92
C HIS A 17 -18.39 5.21 -10.52
N PRO A 18 -19.08 4.44 -11.37
CA PRO A 18 -20.43 3.92 -11.11
C PRO A 18 -20.59 2.98 -9.90
N SER A 19 -19.49 2.46 -9.32
CA SER A 19 -19.52 1.53 -8.19
C SER A 19 -19.80 2.19 -6.83
N GLU A 20 -19.74 3.52 -6.71
CA GLU A 20 -20.01 4.23 -5.45
C GLU A 20 -21.49 4.58 -5.22
N ARG A 21 -22.40 4.26 -6.15
CA ARG A 21 -23.83 4.58 -5.99
C ARG A 21 -24.51 3.88 -4.82
N LEU A 22 -23.92 2.82 -4.25
CA LEU A 22 -24.44 2.19 -3.03
C LEU A 22 -23.93 2.81 -1.72
N ALA A 23 -22.85 3.60 -1.74
CA ALA A 23 -22.27 4.17 -0.52
C ALA A 23 -22.81 5.58 -0.20
N LEU A 24 -23.37 6.28 -1.18
CA LEU A 24 -23.68 7.72 -1.09
C LEU A 24 -25.05 8.08 -0.48
N GLN A 25 -25.86 7.12 -0.05
CA GLN A 25 -27.21 7.45 0.44
C GLN A 25 -27.28 7.94 1.89
N VAL A 26 -26.15 7.99 2.62
CA VAL A 26 -26.13 8.35 4.05
C VAL A 26 -25.51 9.75 4.33
N ALA A 27 -24.92 10.42 3.35
CA ALA A 27 -24.13 11.65 3.57
C ALA A 27 -24.79 12.95 3.06
N SER A 28 -26.12 13.00 2.94
CA SER A 28 -26.80 14.30 2.86
C SER A 28 -27.07 14.79 4.28
N HIS A 29 -26.79 16.06 4.56
CA HIS A 29 -26.96 16.82 5.82
C HIS A 29 -25.69 17.03 6.66
N GLY A 30 -24.99 18.15 6.39
CA GLY A 30 -24.28 18.89 7.44
C GLY A 30 -22.89 19.41 7.05
N HIS A 31 -22.73 20.74 7.11
CA HIS A 31 -21.51 21.51 6.88
C HIS A 31 -20.23 21.01 7.56
N THR A 32 -19.08 21.05 6.86
CA THR A 32 -17.78 21.22 7.55
C THR A 32 -16.84 22.17 6.80
N THR A 33 -16.23 23.05 7.60
CA THR A 33 -15.37 24.18 7.25
C THR A 33 -13.88 23.80 7.41
N TYR A 34 -12.99 24.58 6.77
CA TYR A 34 -11.53 24.52 6.64
C TYR A 34 -10.62 24.05 7.82
N LYS A 35 -11.15 23.59 8.96
CA LYS A 35 -10.41 23.12 10.13
C LYS A 35 -9.84 21.70 10.01
N GLU A 36 -10.33 20.89 9.06
CA GLU A 36 -9.97 19.47 8.94
C GLU A 36 -8.59 19.21 8.29
N LEU A 37 -8.00 20.18 7.57
CA LEU A 37 -6.71 20.01 6.90
C LEU A 37 -5.48 20.16 7.82
N LEU A 38 -5.62 20.81 8.98
CA LEU A 38 -4.51 21.02 9.93
C LEU A 38 -4.21 19.79 10.79
N ASN A 39 -5.18 18.88 10.98
CA ASN A 39 -5.03 17.68 11.82
C ASN A 39 -4.49 16.45 11.08
N TYR A 40 -4.54 16.43 9.75
CA TYR A 40 -4.08 15.27 8.97
C TYR A 40 -2.59 15.00 9.16
N ARG A 41 -1.75 16.04 9.25
CA ARG A 41 -0.29 15.87 9.40
C ARG A 41 0.13 15.34 10.76
N ASP A 42 -0.57 15.74 11.82
CA ASP A 42 -0.28 15.25 13.17
C ASP A 42 -0.79 13.81 13.36
N TYR A 43 -1.97 13.48 12.79
CA TYR A 43 -2.44 12.11 12.67
C TYR A 43 -1.47 11.22 11.88
N LEU A 44 -0.98 11.69 10.73
CA LEU A 44 0.00 10.97 9.91
C LEU A 44 1.27 10.68 10.71
N ARG A 45 1.78 11.69 11.44
CA ARG A 45 2.96 11.55 12.30
C ARG A 45 2.72 10.49 13.38
N ALA A 46 1.58 10.51 14.05
CA ALA A 46 1.24 9.51 15.06
C ALA A 46 1.23 8.10 14.43
N SER A 47 0.47 7.87 13.35
CA SER A 47 0.38 6.56 12.67
C SER A 47 1.76 6.02 12.24
N ILE A 48 2.64 6.92 11.80
CA ILE A 48 4.06 6.63 11.50
C ILE A 48 4.82 6.14 12.74
N GLU A 49 4.64 6.78 13.89
CA GLU A 49 5.29 6.41 15.16
C GLU A 49 4.80 5.06 15.69
N LEU A 50 3.55 4.70 15.45
CA LEU A 50 3.01 3.39 15.82
C LEU A 50 3.60 2.25 15.01
N ASN A 51 3.59 2.43 13.68
CA ASN A 51 4.13 1.44 12.77
C ASN A 51 5.56 1.13 13.21
N MET A 52 6.33 2.17 13.54
CA MET A 52 7.66 2.10 14.11
C MET A 52 7.82 1.24 15.36
N ASP A 53 6.97 1.42 16.36
CA ASP A 53 7.04 0.65 17.60
C ASP A 53 6.75 -0.84 17.39
N LEU A 54 5.97 -1.19 16.36
CA LEU A 54 5.74 -2.59 15.95
C LEU A 54 6.96 -3.18 15.27
N ILE A 55 7.65 -2.41 14.42
CA ILE A 55 8.89 -2.83 13.75
C ILE A 55 9.98 -3.14 14.77
N MET A 56 10.07 -2.29 15.81
CA MET A 56 11.13 -2.30 16.79
C MET A 56 11.09 -3.48 17.77
N LYS A 57 9.99 -4.22 17.84
CA LYS A 57 9.83 -5.36 18.76
C LYS A 57 10.42 -6.68 18.25
N GLY A 58 10.78 -6.78 16.96
CA GLY A 58 11.74 -7.76 16.40
C GLY A 58 11.72 -9.22 16.92
N GLU A 59 10.68 -10.00 16.64
CA GLU A 59 10.61 -11.41 17.05
C GLU A 59 10.64 -12.44 15.88
N SER A 60 11.80 -13.13 15.74
CA SER A 60 12.09 -14.50 15.23
C SER A 60 12.18 -14.85 13.71
N TYR A 61 12.98 -15.89 13.41
CA TYR A 61 13.91 -16.06 12.26
C TYR A 61 13.45 -16.96 11.07
N VAL A 62 14.06 -16.79 9.87
CA VAL A 62 14.69 -17.78 8.92
C VAL A 62 15.09 -17.14 7.54
N ARG A 63 16.30 -17.46 7.00
CA ARG A 63 17.03 -16.82 5.85
C ARG A 63 16.68 -17.29 4.42
N ARG A 64 16.58 -16.38 3.41
CA ARG A 64 17.01 -16.57 1.98
C ARG A 64 16.85 -15.37 1.01
N GLU A 65 17.81 -15.32 0.07
CA GLU A 65 18.39 -14.29 -0.83
C GLU A 65 17.56 -13.27 -1.67
N ILE A 66 16.35 -12.83 -1.28
CA ILE A 66 15.70 -11.63 -1.89
C ILE A 66 16.18 -10.32 -1.20
N ASP A 67 17.38 -10.39 -0.60
CA ASP A 67 17.72 -9.94 0.76
C ASP A 67 18.37 -8.56 0.91
N ALA A 68 18.35 -7.66 -0.08
CA ALA A 68 19.15 -6.42 0.04
C ALA A 68 18.81 -5.57 1.30
N PHE A 69 17.57 -5.67 1.77
CA PHE A 69 17.11 -5.11 3.04
C PHE A 69 16.55 -6.17 4.00
N ASP A 70 16.67 -7.44 3.65
CA ASP A 70 16.12 -8.54 4.44
C ASP A 70 17.21 -9.18 5.29
N ASP A 71 16.91 -9.38 6.58
CA ASP A 71 17.84 -10.01 7.51
C ASP A 71 17.54 -11.50 7.70
N GLY A 72 16.61 -12.04 6.90
CA GLY A 72 16.18 -13.42 7.05
C GLY A 72 15.40 -13.62 8.34
N LEU A 73 14.66 -12.61 8.78
CA LEU A 73 13.70 -12.70 9.88
C LEU A 73 12.29 -12.54 9.32
N PHE A 74 11.33 -13.06 10.08
CA PHE A 74 9.92 -12.82 9.84
C PHE A 74 9.38 -11.89 10.92
N TYR A 75 8.47 -11.01 10.52
CA TYR A 75 7.94 -9.97 11.38
C TYR A 75 6.43 -10.04 11.39
N LEU A 76 5.85 -9.87 12.57
CA LEU A 76 4.41 -9.75 12.70
C LEU A 76 3.94 -8.49 11.97
N ARG A 77 3.03 -8.66 11.03
CA ARG A 77 2.42 -7.59 10.24
C ARG A 77 0.91 -7.58 10.46
N HIS A 78 0.39 -6.38 10.66
CA HIS A 78 -1.05 -6.13 10.62
C HIS A 78 -1.57 -6.27 9.19
N ALA A 79 -2.67 -7.01 9.00
CA ALA A 79 -3.19 -7.26 7.65
C ALA A 79 -3.86 -6.06 7.01
N ASP A 80 -4.36 -5.14 7.84
CA ASP A 80 -4.83 -3.84 7.39
C ASP A 80 -3.74 -2.78 7.51
N ASP A 81 -3.62 -1.90 6.52
CA ASP A 81 -2.70 -0.76 6.53
C ASP A 81 -3.39 0.52 5.98
N LYS A 82 -4.73 0.56 6.11
CA LYS A 82 -5.63 1.65 5.70
C LYS A 82 -6.03 2.64 6.79
N ASP A 83 -5.39 2.59 7.96
CA ASP A 83 -5.42 3.62 9.03
C ASP A 83 -6.62 3.63 10.01
N ASP A 84 -7.75 3.03 9.63
CA ASP A 84 -9.00 2.99 10.41
C ASP A 84 -8.97 2.03 11.62
N HIS A 85 -7.98 1.13 11.66
CA HIS A 85 -7.71 0.20 12.76
C HIS A 85 -6.84 0.81 13.89
N ILE A 86 -6.45 2.09 13.78
CA ILE A 86 -5.62 2.80 14.77
C ILE A 86 -6.50 3.68 15.66
N LEU A 87 -6.48 3.45 16.97
CA LEU A 87 -7.22 4.24 17.95
C LEU A 87 -6.37 5.41 18.46
N ILE A 88 -6.96 6.61 18.49
CA ILE A 88 -6.33 7.84 18.98
C ILE A 88 -7.14 8.48 20.12
N ASP A 89 -6.46 9.25 20.98
CA ASP A 89 -7.12 10.18 21.91
C ASP A 89 -7.29 11.58 21.29
N ASP A 90 -7.85 12.53 22.07
CA ASP A 90 -8.14 13.90 21.63
C ASP A 90 -6.87 14.70 21.26
N ASP A 91 -5.70 14.24 21.71
CA ASP A 91 -4.39 14.86 21.46
C ASP A 91 -3.61 14.10 20.35
N TYR A 92 -4.26 13.19 19.62
CA TYR A 92 -3.67 12.34 18.57
C TYR A 92 -2.65 11.31 19.07
N ASN A 93 -2.57 11.05 20.38
CA ASN A 93 -1.75 9.95 20.85
C ASN A 93 -2.43 8.63 20.48
N ILE A 94 -1.64 7.69 19.97
CA ILE A 94 -2.15 6.34 19.74
C ILE A 94 -2.39 5.65 21.07
N THR A 95 -3.61 5.16 21.22
CA THR A 95 -4.06 4.46 22.43
C THR A 95 -4.26 2.96 22.23
N GLY A 96 -4.30 2.50 20.97
CA GLY A 96 -4.41 1.09 20.65
C GLY A 96 -4.43 0.79 19.15
N ILE A 97 -4.28 -0.49 18.83
CA ILE A 97 -4.44 -1.06 17.48
C ILE A 97 -5.42 -2.22 17.62
N VAL A 98 -6.47 -2.21 16.81
CA VAL A 98 -7.51 -3.25 16.78
C VAL A 98 -7.44 -4.05 15.48
N ASP A 99 -8.34 -5.03 15.31
CA ASP A 99 -8.51 -5.81 14.07
C ASP A 99 -7.33 -6.73 13.67
N TRP A 100 -6.63 -7.26 14.70
CA TRP A 100 -5.52 -8.22 14.55
C TRP A 100 -5.89 -9.62 14.03
N GLU A 101 -7.16 -9.88 13.73
CA GLU A 101 -7.68 -11.21 13.40
C GLU A 101 -7.03 -11.86 12.17
N TRP A 102 -6.43 -11.07 11.28
CA TRP A 102 -5.77 -11.54 10.06
C TRP A 102 -4.26 -11.31 10.06
N ALA A 103 -3.68 -10.91 11.20
CA ALA A 103 -2.26 -10.67 11.30
C ALA A 103 -1.44 -11.90 10.91
N TYR A 104 -0.35 -11.67 10.20
CA TYR A 104 0.50 -12.71 9.63
C TYR A 104 1.97 -12.31 9.76
N THR A 105 2.86 -13.27 9.55
CA THR A 105 4.30 -13.03 9.53
C THR A 105 4.78 -12.74 8.11
N GLU A 106 5.69 -11.78 7.95
CA GLU A 106 6.19 -11.36 6.65
C GLU A 106 7.69 -11.06 6.69
N PHE A 107 8.39 -11.16 5.56
CA PHE A 107 9.80 -10.80 5.45
C PHE A 107 10.02 -9.29 5.62
N LYS A 108 11.20 -8.87 6.09
CA LYS A 108 11.46 -7.50 6.58
C LYS A 108 10.99 -6.40 5.64
N SER A 109 11.38 -6.51 4.38
CA SER A 109 11.11 -5.47 3.39
C SER A 109 9.63 -5.39 3.03
N ALA A 110 8.89 -6.49 3.08
CA ALA A 110 7.43 -6.49 2.90
C ALA A 110 6.66 -6.14 4.16
N ALA A 111 7.23 -6.39 5.35
CA ALA A 111 6.66 -6.00 6.64
C ALA A 111 6.70 -4.48 6.86
N PHE A 112 7.79 -3.83 6.42
CA PHE A 112 8.12 -2.45 6.77
C PHE A 112 8.17 -1.47 5.60
N LYS A 113 7.72 -1.88 4.42
CA LYS A 113 7.42 -0.93 3.34
C LYS A 113 6.29 0.01 3.78
N SER A 114 6.13 1.11 3.04
CA SER A 114 5.10 2.10 3.36
C SER A 114 3.70 1.46 3.50
N PRO A 115 2.91 1.81 4.54
CA PRO A 115 1.49 1.53 4.60
C PRO A 115 0.74 2.05 3.37
N ILE A 116 -0.35 1.39 2.97
CA ILE A 116 -1.17 1.79 1.81
C ILE A 116 -1.77 3.19 2.01
N MET A 117 -2.12 3.56 3.25
CA MET A 117 -2.65 4.89 3.58
C MET A 117 -1.73 6.06 3.18
N LEU A 118 -0.42 5.83 3.02
CA LEU A 118 0.55 6.87 2.69
C LEU A 118 0.86 6.97 1.18
N LEU A 119 0.29 6.08 0.37
CA LEU A 119 0.61 6.05 -1.05
C LEU A 119 -0.04 7.24 -1.78
N PRO A 120 0.65 7.88 -2.74
CA PRO A 120 0.06 8.89 -3.60
C PRO A 120 -0.91 8.22 -4.57
N VAL A 121 -2.16 8.02 -4.16
CA VAL A 121 -3.14 7.13 -4.82
C VAL A 121 -3.23 7.35 -6.34
N ALA A 122 -3.42 8.60 -6.78
CA ALA A 122 -3.55 8.91 -8.21
C ALA A 122 -2.28 8.53 -9.00
N ASP A 123 -1.10 8.94 -8.53
CA ASP A 123 0.19 8.62 -9.16
C ASP A 123 0.48 7.12 -9.11
N PHE A 124 0.11 6.47 -8.02
CA PHE A 124 0.22 5.04 -7.87
C PHE A 124 -0.59 4.33 -8.96
N TYR A 125 -1.88 4.63 -9.13
CA TYR A 125 -2.68 4.04 -10.20
C TYR A 125 -2.18 4.44 -11.60
N ASN A 126 -1.58 5.61 -11.79
CA ASN A 126 -0.94 6.03 -13.05
C ASN A 126 0.42 5.35 -13.33
N GLY A 127 0.84 4.38 -12.51
CA GLY A 127 2.07 3.62 -12.73
C GLY A 127 3.36 4.40 -12.39
N VAL A 128 3.29 5.47 -11.60
CA VAL A 128 4.45 6.24 -11.13
C VAL A 128 5.17 5.48 -10.01
N ASN A 129 6.49 5.31 -10.12
CA ASN A 129 7.26 4.53 -9.15
C ASN A 129 7.99 5.37 -8.09
N CYS A 130 7.92 6.69 -8.17
CA CYS A 130 8.40 7.57 -7.11
C CYS A 130 7.53 7.43 -5.85
N ILE A 131 8.13 7.71 -4.69
CA ILE A 131 7.40 7.84 -3.43
C ILE A 131 6.73 9.22 -3.34
N GLY A 132 5.59 9.28 -2.64
CA GLY A 132 4.85 10.52 -2.37
C GLY A 132 5.40 11.32 -1.18
N GLU A 133 4.85 12.50 -0.93
CA GLU A 133 5.27 13.38 0.17
C GLU A 133 5.09 12.74 1.55
N ASP A 134 4.03 11.95 1.73
CA ASP A 134 3.71 11.27 2.99
C ASP A 134 4.68 10.11 3.25
N GLU A 135 5.03 9.34 2.21
CA GLU A 135 6.09 8.32 2.26
C GLU A 135 7.46 8.93 2.56
N VAL A 136 7.79 10.09 1.96
CA VAL A 136 9.02 10.83 2.26
C VAL A 136 9.04 11.27 3.71
N SER A 137 7.93 11.80 4.21
CA SER A 137 7.79 12.23 5.60
C SER A 137 7.96 11.05 6.55
N PHE A 138 7.37 9.90 6.22
CA PHE A 138 7.56 8.66 6.98
C PHE A 138 9.03 8.25 7.04
N ALA A 139 9.68 8.10 5.90
CA ALA A 139 11.09 7.71 5.84
C ALA A 139 12.01 8.67 6.61
N ASN A 140 11.74 9.98 6.56
CA ASN A 140 12.53 10.97 7.29
C ASN A 140 12.34 10.87 8.80
N ILE A 141 11.12 10.61 9.29
CA ILE A 141 10.87 10.37 10.71
C ILE A 141 11.58 9.09 11.18
N LEU A 142 11.55 8.02 10.37
CA LEU A 142 12.29 6.78 10.62
C LEU A 142 13.79 7.06 10.82
N GLU A 143 14.40 7.81 9.91
CA GLU A 143 15.81 8.15 9.95
C GLU A 143 16.16 9.06 11.14
N GLN A 144 15.34 10.06 11.44
CA GLN A 144 15.52 10.94 12.61
C GLN A 144 15.47 10.19 13.93
N LYS A 145 14.67 9.12 14.02
CA LYS A 145 14.61 8.23 15.18
C LYS A 145 15.74 7.21 15.23
N GLY A 146 16.68 7.22 14.27
CA GLY A 146 17.83 6.33 14.22
C GLY A 146 17.63 5.06 13.39
N HIS A 147 16.52 4.94 12.67
CA HIS A 147 16.14 3.75 11.91
C HIS A 147 16.35 3.90 10.42
N LYS A 148 17.58 4.27 10.03
CA LYS A 148 17.94 4.47 8.63
C LYS A 148 17.61 3.28 7.73
N GLY A 149 17.81 2.04 8.20
CA GLY A 149 17.47 0.84 7.43
C GLY A 149 15.97 0.74 7.09
N LEU A 150 15.09 1.11 8.01
CA LEU A 150 13.64 1.13 7.77
C LEU A 150 13.26 2.27 6.81
N ALA A 151 13.91 3.44 6.97
CA ALA A 151 13.74 4.56 6.04
C ALA A 151 14.05 4.16 4.59
N GLU A 152 15.13 3.39 4.37
CA GLU A 152 15.47 2.88 3.05
C GLU A 152 14.44 1.87 2.53
N ILE A 153 13.92 0.98 3.39
CA ILE A 153 12.84 0.06 3.01
C ILE A 153 11.60 0.83 2.53
N VAL A 154 11.20 1.90 3.23
CA VAL A 154 10.08 2.76 2.80
C VAL A 154 10.38 3.42 1.46
N ARG A 155 11.58 3.99 1.29
CA ARG A 155 11.98 4.68 0.05
C ARG A 155 12.04 3.76 -1.17
N HIS A 156 12.32 2.48 -0.96
CA HIS A 156 12.51 1.49 -2.03
C HIS A 156 11.40 0.43 -2.10
N GLY A 157 10.39 0.50 -1.24
CA GLY A 157 9.33 -0.50 -1.10
C GLY A 157 8.32 -0.55 -2.24
N ARG A 158 8.32 0.44 -3.15
CA ARG A 158 7.31 0.57 -4.22
C ARG A 158 7.16 -0.68 -5.08
N LEU A 159 8.25 -1.38 -5.40
CA LEU A 159 8.19 -2.61 -6.20
C LEU A 159 7.29 -3.68 -5.54
N LEU A 160 7.36 -3.81 -4.21
CA LEU A 160 6.55 -4.77 -3.48
C LEU A 160 5.07 -4.37 -3.47
N HIS A 161 4.76 -3.07 -3.37
CA HIS A 161 3.38 -2.60 -3.53
C HIS A 161 2.84 -2.96 -4.92
N ARG A 162 3.63 -2.71 -5.97
CA ARG A 162 3.24 -3.02 -7.36
C ARG A 162 2.91 -4.49 -7.53
N PHE A 163 3.76 -5.37 -7.02
CA PHE A 163 3.57 -6.81 -7.09
C PHE A 163 2.30 -7.24 -6.36
N GLN A 164 2.13 -6.83 -5.09
CA GLN A 164 0.97 -7.21 -4.29
C GLN A 164 -0.35 -6.73 -4.89
N PHE A 165 -0.40 -5.48 -5.34
CA PHE A 165 -1.60 -4.94 -5.97
C PHE A 165 -1.93 -5.68 -7.26
N CYS A 166 -0.95 -5.98 -8.12
CA CYS A 166 -1.22 -6.75 -9.35
C CYS A 166 -1.77 -8.16 -9.06
N CYS A 167 -1.35 -8.81 -7.97
CA CYS A 167 -1.82 -10.14 -7.60
C CYS A 167 -3.22 -10.15 -6.97
N GLY A 168 -3.61 -9.07 -6.29
CA GLY A 168 -4.86 -8.98 -5.54
C GLY A 168 -5.89 -8.01 -6.10
N TYR A 169 -5.65 -7.44 -7.30
CA TYR A 169 -6.51 -6.39 -7.84
C TYR A 169 -7.87 -6.94 -8.29
N ASP A 170 -8.91 -6.12 -8.10
CA ASP A 170 -10.22 -6.37 -8.67
C ASP A 170 -10.22 -6.00 -10.16
N PHE A 171 -10.39 -6.98 -11.04
CA PHE A 171 -10.45 -6.78 -12.48
C PHE A 171 -11.72 -6.06 -12.95
N ALA A 172 -12.68 -5.77 -12.07
CA ALA A 172 -13.79 -4.86 -12.38
C ALA A 172 -13.29 -3.45 -12.76
N ASP A 173 -12.16 -3.02 -12.20
CA ASP A 173 -11.46 -1.79 -12.60
C ASP A 173 -10.27 -2.11 -13.53
N TRP A 174 -10.59 -2.33 -14.80
CA TRP A 174 -9.57 -2.68 -15.78
C TRP A 174 -8.53 -1.57 -16.00
N GLU A 175 -8.96 -0.30 -16.05
CA GLU A 175 -8.06 0.83 -16.30
C GLU A 175 -7.07 1.04 -15.15
N GLY A 176 -7.52 0.91 -13.90
CA GLY A 176 -6.64 0.93 -12.74
C GLY A 176 -5.61 -0.20 -12.78
N PHE A 177 -6.02 -1.41 -13.17
CA PHE A 177 -5.09 -2.53 -13.33
C PHE A 177 -4.02 -2.25 -14.39
N LEU A 178 -4.37 -1.67 -15.53
CA LEU A 178 -3.42 -1.37 -16.60
C LEU A 178 -2.27 -0.47 -16.11
N GLY A 179 -2.62 0.57 -15.34
CA GLY A 179 -1.63 1.48 -14.78
C GLY A 179 -0.77 0.84 -13.70
N LEU A 180 -1.36 0.01 -12.81
CA LEU A 180 -0.62 -0.79 -11.84
C LEU A 180 0.39 -1.73 -12.50
N PHE A 181 -0.06 -2.46 -13.51
CA PHE A 181 0.74 -3.44 -14.23
C PHE A 181 1.85 -2.77 -15.05
N GLN A 182 1.58 -1.61 -15.67
CA GLN A 182 2.62 -0.79 -16.29
C GLN A 182 3.64 -0.31 -15.26
N GLY A 183 3.19 0.12 -14.07
CA GLY A 183 4.06 0.50 -12.96
C GLY A 183 5.00 -0.63 -12.52
N LEU A 184 4.48 -1.86 -12.39
CA LEU A 184 5.27 -3.05 -12.07
C LEU A 184 6.35 -3.32 -13.11
N ARG A 185 5.98 -3.31 -14.39
CA ARG A 185 6.91 -3.48 -15.53
C ARG A 185 8.01 -2.43 -15.54
N LYS A 186 7.67 -1.16 -15.31
CA LYS A 186 8.63 -0.06 -15.15
C LYS A 186 9.57 -0.31 -13.96
N ALA A 187 9.06 -0.75 -12.82
CA ALA A 187 9.87 -1.00 -11.62
C ALA A 187 10.86 -2.16 -11.82
N LEU A 188 10.47 -3.19 -12.59
CA LEU A 188 11.32 -4.32 -12.96
C LEU A 188 12.24 -4.03 -14.16
N ASN A 189 12.12 -2.86 -14.79
CA ASN A 189 12.78 -2.54 -16.05
C ASN A 189 12.53 -3.59 -17.15
N LYS A 190 11.28 -4.05 -17.28
CA LYS A 190 10.84 -5.09 -18.22
C LYS A 190 9.76 -4.54 -19.13
N ASP A 191 9.97 -4.64 -20.45
CA ASP A 191 8.96 -4.26 -21.46
C ASP A 191 8.37 -2.85 -21.26
N VAL A 192 9.16 -1.91 -20.72
CA VAL A 192 8.66 -0.64 -20.14
C VAL A 192 7.91 0.28 -21.11
N ASN A 193 8.19 0.14 -22.41
CA ASN A 193 7.62 0.97 -23.47
C ASN A 193 6.37 0.37 -24.12
N LEU A 194 6.01 -0.87 -23.77
CA LEU A 194 4.87 -1.54 -24.40
C LEU A 194 3.55 -1.12 -23.74
N GLY A 195 2.56 -0.80 -24.57
CA GLY A 195 1.16 -0.78 -24.16
C GLY A 195 0.65 -2.18 -23.84
N TRP A 196 -0.53 -2.30 -23.25
CA TRP A 196 -1.09 -3.60 -22.87
C TRP A 196 -1.20 -4.58 -24.04
N VAL A 197 -1.73 -4.13 -25.18
CA VAL A 197 -1.95 -4.98 -26.36
C VAL A 197 -0.63 -5.52 -26.90
N ASP A 198 0.35 -4.64 -27.09
CA ASP A 198 1.68 -5.02 -27.59
C ASP A 198 2.42 -5.91 -26.58
N TRP A 199 2.30 -5.60 -25.30
CA TRP A 199 2.87 -6.43 -24.24
C TRP A 199 2.24 -7.82 -24.23
N LYS A 200 0.91 -7.93 -24.32
CA LYS A 200 0.20 -9.21 -24.34
C LYS A 200 0.64 -10.05 -25.53
N GLN A 201 0.68 -9.47 -26.73
CA GLN A 201 1.14 -10.17 -27.93
C GLN A 201 2.58 -10.66 -27.76
N THR A 202 3.48 -9.78 -27.32
CA THR A 202 4.90 -10.11 -27.08
C THR A 202 5.05 -11.19 -26.02
N ALA A 203 4.25 -11.16 -24.95
CA ALA A 203 4.28 -12.14 -23.89
C ALA A 203 3.77 -13.51 -24.37
N LEU A 204 2.67 -13.55 -25.12
CA LEU A 204 2.14 -14.80 -25.70
C LEU A 204 3.15 -15.46 -26.64
N GLU A 205 3.84 -14.68 -27.46
CA GLU A 205 4.91 -15.19 -28.32
C GLU A 205 6.10 -15.68 -27.51
N ARG A 206 6.55 -14.90 -26.52
CA ARG A 206 7.70 -15.22 -25.67
C ARG A 206 7.49 -16.51 -24.88
N TYR A 207 6.29 -16.76 -24.41
CA TYR A 207 5.93 -17.90 -23.57
C TYR A 207 5.14 -18.96 -24.34
N SER A 208 5.19 -18.97 -25.68
CA SER A 208 4.33 -19.83 -26.50
C SER A 208 4.54 -21.33 -26.31
N GLY A 209 5.65 -21.75 -25.72
CA GLY A 209 5.94 -23.15 -25.38
C GLY A 209 5.78 -23.48 -23.89
N ASP A 210 5.19 -22.58 -23.10
CA ASP A 210 4.87 -22.85 -21.70
C ASP A 210 3.57 -23.68 -21.62
N GLU A 211 3.67 -24.92 -21.11
CA GLU A 211 2.55 -25.86 -21.03
C GLU A 211 1.37 -25.31 -20.21
N GLN A 212 1.64 -24.48 -19.19
CA GLN A 212 0.57 -23.89 -18.37
C GLN A 212 -0.15 -22.79 -19.14
N LEU A 213 0.58 -21.95 -19.88
CA LEU A 213 -0.03 -20.96 -20.77
C LEU A 213 -0.86 -21.63 -21.87
N GLU A 214 -0.33 -22.67 -22.52
CA GLU A 214 -1.07 -23.45 -23.52
C GLU A 214 -2.37 -24.04 -22.92
N THR A 215 -2.27 -24.61 -21.72
CA THR A 215 -3.43 -25.15 -20.99
C THR A 215 -4.47 -24.06 -20.69
N LEU A 216 -4.03 -22.86 -20.29
CA LEU A 216 -4.91 -21.73 -20.03
C LEU A 216 -5.59 -21.22 -21.31
N LEU A 217 -4.87 -21.15 -22.43
CA LEU A 217 -5.44 -20.74 -23.72
C LEU A 217 -6.43 -21.76 -24.30
N ALA A 218 -6.23 -23.04 -24.01
CA ALA A 218 -7.15 -24.11 -24.41
C ALA A 218 -8.44 -24.14 -23.57
N ARG A 219 -8.45 -23.50 -22.40
CA ARG A 219 -9.65 -23.24 -21.60
C ARG A 219 -10.39 -22.04 -22.20
N THR A 220 -11.02 -22.21 -23.35
CA THR A 220 -12.07 -21.27 -23.77
C THR A 220 -13.26 -21.39 -22.81
N ASP A 221 -13.78 -20.23 -22.39
CA ASP A 221 -15.07 -20.10 -21.69
C ASP A 221 -16.24 -20.70 -22.48
#